data_AF-A0A3C2C489-F1
#
_entry.id   AF-A0A3C2C489-F1
#
_cell.length_a   1.000
_cell.length_b   1.000
_cell.length_c   1.000
_cell.angle_alpha   90.00
_cell.angle_beta   90.00
_cell.angle_gamma   90.00
#
_symmetry.space_group_name_H-M   'P 1'
#
loop_
_entity.id
_entity.type
_entity.pdbx_description
1 polymer ?
#
loop_
_entity_poly.entity_id
_entity_poly.type
_entity_poly.pdbx_seq_one_letter_code
_entity_poly.pdbx_strand_id
1 'polypeptide(L)'
;MKYLVGIILALTCMPATLRAQDAPDLQTPEARASYSLGHKLGSDFQMQGIVVDPDLLLQGLKDAQADKTPALDEQQRKEALMELQKSAMAHQQMLKNELAEKNLWEGKAFLNKNRQQPGVISSTSGLQYKVIEAGAG
;
A
#
# COMPACT_ATOMS: atom_id res chain seq x y z
N MET A 1 -36.06 55.01 30.65
CA MET A 1 -35.38 55.08 29.33
C MET A 1 -33.90 55.31 29.62
N LYS A 2 -32.89 54.67 29.03
CA LYS A 2 -32.76 53.64 28.00
C LYS A 2 -31.22 53.43 27.87
N TYR A 3 -30.73 52.20 28.09
CA TYR A 3 -29.43 51.63 27.66
C TYR A 3 -28.14 52.24 28.29
N LEU A 4 -27.00 51.56 28.45
CA LEU A 4 -26.48 50.43 27.69
C LEU A 4 -25.53 49.60 28.58
N VAL A 5 -25.82 48.30 28.64
CA VAL A 5 -25.09 47.26 29.37
C VAL A 5 -23.74 47.00 28.67
N GLY A 6 -22.68 46.91 29.47
CA GLY A 6 -21.35 46.55 29.01
C GLY A 6 -21.30 45.11 28.49
N ILE A 7 -20.69 44.91 27.33
CA ILE A 7 -20.32 43.60 26.82
C ILE A 7 -18.81 43.60 26.63
N ILE A 8 -18.13 43.04 27.62
CA ILE A 8 -16.73 42.62 27.52
C ILE A 8 -16.73 41.35 26.66
N LEU A 9 -16.33 41.49 25.39
CA LEU A 9 -16.13 40.37 24.49
C LEU A 9 -14.80 39.69 24.86
N ALA A 10 -14.83 38.78 25.82
CA ALA A 10 -13.72 37.90 26.14
C ALA A 10 -13.57 36.88 25.01
N LEU A 11 -12.70 37.18 24.05
CA LEU A 11 -12.24 36.26 23.03
C LEU A 11 -11.32 35.21 23.69
N THR A 12 -11.92 34.14 24.22
CA THR A 12 -11.18 32.98 24.73
C THR A 12 -10.58 32.22 23.54
N CYS A 13 -9.33 32.56 23.24
CA CYS A 13 -8.46 31.73 22.41
C CYS A 13 -8.30 30.37 23.10
N MET A 14 -9.06 29.36 22.65
CA MET A 14 -8.75 27.98 22.95
C MET A 14 -7.34 27.71 22.43
N PRO A 15 -6.36 27.30 23.26
CA PRO A 15 -5.12 26.79 22.74
C PRO A 15 -5.46 25.47 22.05
N ALA A 16 -5.43 25.48 20.71
CA ALA A 16 -5.26 24.26 19.95
C ALA A 16 -3.94 23.65 20.46
N THR A 17 -4.04 22.67 21.35
CA THR A 17 -2.92 21.81 21.72
C THR A 17 -2.55 21.05 20.47
N LEU A 18 -1.64 21.65 19.70
CA LEU A 18 -0.84 20.98 18.71
C LEU A 18 -0.11 19.87 19.47
N ARG A 19 -0.69 18.68 19.51
CA ARG A 19 0.01 17.48 19.95
C ARG A 19 1.09 17.25 18.89
N ALA A 20 2.28 17.79 19.15
CA ALA A 20 3.49 17.22 18.60
C ALA A 20 3.43 15.73 18.98
N GLN A 21 3.26 14.86 17.98
CA GLN A 21 3.44 13.44 18.20
C GLN A 21 4.92 13.27 18.49
N ASP A 22 5.26 13.03 19.76
CA ASP A 22 6.61 12.66 20.15
C ASP A 22 7.03 11.44 19.34
N ALA A 23 8.29 11.43 18.90
CA ALA A 23 8.84 10.28 18.19
C ALA A 23 8.65 9.02 19.05
N PRO A 24 8.31 7.87 18.43
CA PRO A 24 8.09 6.65 19.19
C PRO A 24 9.33 6.31 20.01
N ASP A 25 9.12 5.99 21.29
CA ASP A 25 10.17 5.52 22.17
C ASP A 25 10.54 4.08 21.79
N LEU A 26 11.73 3.92 21.19
CA LEU A 26 12.24 2.65 20.65
C LEU A 26 13.43 2.11 21.46
N GLN A 27 13.55 2.47 22.74
CA GLN A 27 14.70 2.07 23.56
C GLN A 27 14.71 0.57 23.86
N THR A 28 13.55 -0.09 23.96
CA THR A 28 13.49 -1.52 24.27
C THR A 28 13.46 -2.41 23.01
N PRO A 29 13.99 -3.65 23.08
CA PRO A 29 13.85 -4.63 22.01
C PRO A 29 12.38 -4.85 21.59
N GLU A 30 11.48 -4.88 22.56
CA GLU A 30 10.05 -5.08 22.34
C GLU A 30 9.45 -3.91 21.56
N ALA A 31 9.77 -2.67 21.93
CA ALA A 31 9.30 -1.48 21.23
C ALA A 31 9.76 -1.45 19.76
N ARG A 32 11.03 -1.80 19.51
CA ARG A 32 11.56 -1.92 18.13
C ARG A 32 10.87 -3.01 17.33
N ALA A 33 10.63 -4.18 17.94
CA ALA A 33 9.95 -5.28 17.27
C ALA A 33 8.50 -4.92 16.92
N SER A 34 7.75 -4.32 17.86
CA SER A 34 6.37 -3.88 17.63
C SER A 34 6.26 -2.82 16.54
N TYR A 35 7.13 -1.80 16.57
CA TYR A 35 7.17 -0.78 15.51
C TYR A 35 7.50 -1.37 14.14
N SER A 36 8.52 -2.24 14.08
CA SER A 36 8.94 -2.88 12.83
C SER A 36 7.84 -3.76 12.24
N LEU A 37 7.10 -4.49 13.07
CA LEU A 37 5.96 -5.29 12.63
C LEU A 37 4.83 -4.42 12.09
N GLY A 38 4.48 -3.33 12.78
CA GLY A 38 3.47 -2.39 12.33
C GLY A 38 3.84 -1.73 11.00
N HIS A 39 5.09 -1.29 10.87
CA HIS A 39 5.61 -0.74 9.62
C HIS A 39 5.54 -1.77 8.49
N LYS A 40 5.99 -3.01 8.74
CA LYS A 40 5.93 -4.09 7.75
C LYS A 40 4.49 -4.34 7.28
N LEU A 41 3.54 -4.46 8.20
CA LEU A 41 2.12 -4.67 7.88
C LEU A 41 1.57 -3.51 7.04
N GLY A 42 1.85 -2.27 7.42
CA GLY A 42 1.42 -1.09 6.66
C GLY A 42 2.01 -1.05 5.25
N SER A 43 3.31 -1.35 5.11
CA SER A 43 3.98 -1.43 3.80
C SER A 43 3.39 -2.55 2.93
N ASP A 44 3.13 -3.72 3.52
CA ASP A 44 2.53 -4.85 2.80
C ASP A 44 1.11 -4.49 2.33
N PHE A 45 0.30 -3.84 3.17
CA PHE A 45 -1.04 -3.39 2.82
C PHE A 45 -1.02 -2.39 1.67
N GLN A 46 -0.12 -1.40 1.72
CA GLN A 46 0.05 -0.43 0.64
C GLN A 46 0.43 -1.12 -0.68
N MET A 47 1.39 -2.04 -0.64
CA MET A 47 1.82 -2.78 -1.83
C MET A 47 0.70 -3.65 -2.42
N GLN A 48 -0.15 -4.21 -1.56
CA GLN A 48 -1.28 -5.04 -1.96
C GLN A 48 -2.55 -4.22 -2.29
N GLY A 49 -2.54 -2.90 -2.08
CA GLY A 49 -3.71 -2.02 -2.24
C GLY A 49 -4.82 -2.28 -1.23
N ILE A 50 -4.47 -2.85 -0.07
CA ILE A 50 -5.38 -3.11 1.03
C ILE A 50 -5.58 -1.79 1.78
N VAL A 51 -6.83 -1.32 1.86
CA VAL A 51 -7.21 -0.13 2.61
C VAL A 51 -7.84 -0.55 3.93
N VAL A 52 -7.19 -0.18 5.04
CA VAL A 52 -7.70 -0.41 6.40
C VAL A 52 -7.59 0.88 7.20
N ASP A 53 -8.43 1.00 8.22
CA ASP A 53 -8.30 2.03 9.25
C ASP A 53 -7.26 1.57 10.29
N PRO A 54 -6.12 2.27 10.44
CA PRO A 54 -5.06 1.87 11.37
C PRO A 54 -5.49 1.90 12.84
N ASP A 55 -6.39 2.81 13.21
CA ASP A 55 -6.87 2.96 14.58
C ASP A 55 -7.80 1.81 14.95
N LEU A 56 -8.69 1.41 14.03
CA LEU A 56 -9.56 0.23 14.22
C LEU A 56 -8.76 -1.07 14.20
N LEU A 57 -7.73 -1.18 13.36
CA LEU A 57 -6.81 -2.33 13.35
C LEU A 57 -6.10 -2.47 14.71
N LEU A 58 -5.56 -1.36 15.22
CA LEU A 58 -4.89 -1.32 16.52
C LEU A 58 -5.87 -1.61 17.66
N GLN A 59 -7.11 -1.13 17.57
CA GLN A 59 -8.16 -1.45 18.53
C GLN A 59 -8.47 -2.94 18.54
N GLY A 60 -8.67 -3.56 17.37
CA GLY A 60 -8.90 -5.01 17.27
C GLY A 60 -7.76 -5.84 17.85
N LEU A 61 -6.51 -5.41 17.63
CA LEU A 61 -5.32 -6.03 18.23
C LEU A 61 -5.34 -5.92 19.77
N LYS A 62 -5.66 -4.75 20.31
CA LYS A 62 -5.74 -4.51 21.77
C LYS A 62 -6.88 -5.30 22.41
N ASP A 63 -8.04 -5.35 21.77
CA ASP A 63 -9.20 -6.07 22.28
C ASP A 63 -8.94 -7.59 22.31
N ALA A 64 -8.26 -8.13 21.29
CA ALA A 64 -7.83 -9.53 21.26
C ALA A 64 -6.79 -9.86 22.36
N GLN A 65 -5.80 -8.99 22.59
CA GLN A 65 -4.80 -9.19 23.65
C GLN A 65 -5.39 -9.09 25.07
N ALA A 66 -6.49 -8.36 25.22
CA ALA A 66 -7.19 -8.19 26.49
C ALA A 66 -8.32 -9.21 26.70
N ASP A 67 -8.43 -10.23 25.85
CA ASP A 67 -9.50 -11.24 25.84
C ASP A 67 -10.91 -10.62 25.87
N LYS A 68 -11.08 -9.44 25.27
CA LYS A 68 -12.38 -8.79 25.19
C LYS A 68 -13.24 -9.46 24.13
N THR A 69 -14.54 -9.48 24.38
CA THR A 69 -15.53 -9.84 23.37
C THR A 69 -15.36 -8.93 22.15
N PRO A 70 -15.13 -9.49 20.95
CA PRO A 70 -15.01 -8.69 19.73
C PRO A 70 -16.27 -7.85 19.48
N ALA A 71 -16.09 -6.63 18.95
CA ALA A 71 -17.20 -5.74 18.61
C ALA A 71 -18.09 -6.28 17.48
N LEU A 72 -17.55 -7.18 16.65
CA LEU A 72 -18.25 -7.87 15.59
C LEU A 72 -18.44 -9.34 15.96
N ASP A 73 -19.60 -9.90 15.63
CA ASP A 73 -19.82 -11.34 15.77
C ASP A 73 -18.94 -12.14 14.78
N GLU A 74 -18.91 -13.47 14.94
CA GLU A 74 -18.06 -14.32 14.11
C GLU A 74 -18.41 -14.25 12.62
N GLN A 75 -19.70 -14.15 12.29
CA GLN A 75 -20.17 -14.11 10.91
C GLN A 75 -19.75 -12.79 10.24
N GLN A 76 -19.97 -11.67 10.92
CA GLN A 76 -19.56 -10.34 10.46
C GLN A 76 -18.06 -10.24 10.24
N ARG A 77 -17.23 -10.82 11.14
CA ARG A 77 -15.78 -10.85 10.96
C ARG A 77 -15.38 -11.66 9.73
N LYS A 78 -15.99 -12.84 9.53
CA LYS A 78 -15.71 -13.68 8.36
C LYS A 78 -16.08 -12.96 7.06
N GLU A 79 -17.26 -12.36 7.00
CA GLU A 79 -17.72 -11.59 5.84
C GLU A 79 -16.81 -10.41 5.53
N ALA A 80 -16.42 -9.63 6.55
CA ALA A 80 -15.49 -8.52 6.38
C ALA A 80 -14.12 -8.97 5.84
N LEU A 81 -13.58 -10.08 6.34
CA LEU A 81 -12.30 -10.63 5.86
C LEU A 81 -12.40 -11.20 4.44
N MET A 82 -13.52 -11.83 4.07
CA MET A 82 -13.76 -12.30 2.70
C MET A 82 -13.83 -11.15 1.71
N GLU A 83 -14.52 -10.06 2.06
CA GLU A 83 -14.59 -8.87 1.20
C GLU A 83 -13.21 -8.21 1.06
N LEU A 84 -12.45 -8.12 2.17
CA LEU A 84 -11.07 -7.62 2.13
C LEU A 84 -10.20 -8.47 1.19
N GLN A 85 -10.26 -9.80 1.31
CA GLN A 85 -9.51 -10.70 0.44
C GLN A 85 -9.90 -10.54 -1.04
N LYS A 86 -11.19 -10.40 -1.33
CA LYS A 86 -11.70 -10.18 -2.69
C LYS A 86 -11.17 -8.87 -3.27
N SER A 87 -11.19 -7.79 -2.49
CA SER A 87 -10.65 -6.49 -2.91
C SER A 87 -9.14 -6.56 -3.21
N ALA A 88 -8.38 -7.25 -2.36
CA ALA A 88 -6.94 -7.44 -2.54
C ALA A 88 -6.61 -8.24 -3.81
N MET A 89 -7.36 -9.32 -4.08
CA MET A 89 -7.21 -10.10 -5.31
C MET A 89 -7.53 -9.27 -6.56
N ALA A 90 -8.59 -8.45 -6.52
CA ALA A 90 -8.94 -7.56 -7.61
C ALA A 90 -7.84 -6.53 -7.90
N HIS A 91 -7.29 -5.92 -6.84
CA HIS A 91 -6.18 -4.97 -6.97
C HIS A 91 -4.90 -5.64 -7.52
N GLN A 92 -4.57 -6.85 -7.05
CA GLN A 92 -3.43 -7.58 -7.59
C GLN A 92 -3.62 -7.92 -9.09
N GLN A 93 -4.82 -8.29 -9.50
CA GLN A 93 -5.11 -8.56 -10.91
C GLN A 93 -4.98 -7.29 -11.76
N MET A 94 -5.42 -6.15 -11.24
CA MET A 94 -5.26 -4.84 -11.89
C MET A 94 -3.77 -4.52 -12.10
N LEU A 95 -2.95 -4.61 -11.04
CA LEU A 95 -1.49 -4.37 -11.14
C LEU A 95 -0.81 -5.32 -12.14
N LYS A 96 -1.22 -6.59 -12.16
CA LYS A 96 -0.71 -7.56 -13.14
C LYS A 96 -1.04 -7.16 -14.57
N ASN A 97 -2.26 -6.69 -14.82
CA ASN A 97 -2.69 -6.24 -16.14
C ASN A 97 -1.91 -4.99 -16.57
N GLU A 98 -1.78 -4.00 -15.69
CA GLU A 98 -0.99 -2.79 -15.96
C GLU A 98 0.47 -3.12 -16.29
N LEU A 99 1.09 -4.01 -15.51
CA LEU A 99 2.45 -4.45 -15.75
C LEU A 99 2.57 -5.23 -17.07
N ALA A 100 1.59 -6.07 -17.41
CA ALA A 100 1.57 -6.81 -18.67
C ALA A 100 1.45 -5.86 -19.87
N GLU A 101 0.59 -4.85 -19.80
CA GLU A 101 0.42 -3.85 -20.85
C GLU A 101 1.70 -3.02 -21.05
N LYS A 102 2.30 -2.57 -19.94
CA LYS A 102 3.58 -1.86 -19.95
C LYS A 102 4.67 -2.71 -20.59
N ASN A 103 4.83 -3.95 -20.14
CA ASN A 103 5.85 -4.87 -20.66
C ASN A 103 5.63 -5.21 -22.13
N LEU A 104 4.37 -5.34 -22.57
CA LEU A 104 4.03 -5.56 -23.96
C LEU A 104 4.46 -4.37 -24.83
N TRP A 105 4.19 -3.15 -24.37
CA TRP A 105 4.58 -1.94 -25.08
C TRP A 105 6.10 -1.79 -25.15
N GLU A 106 6.79 -1.92 -24.00
CA GLU A 106 8.25 -1.83 -23.92
C GLU A 106 8.93 -2.94 -24.74
N GLY A 107 8.42 -4.17 -24.67
CA GLY A 107 8.94 -5.30 -25.44
C GLY A 107 8.79 -5.11 -26.95
N LYS A 108 7.63 -4.59 -27.42
CA LYS A 108 7.44 -4.24 -28.84
C LYS A 108 8.41 -3.14 -29.28
N ALA A 109 8.59 -2.10 -28.47
CA ALA A 109 9.53 -1.03 -28.76
C ALA A 109 10.98 -1.55 -28.84
N PHE A 110 11.37 -2.40 -27.89
CA PHE A 110 12.68 -3.05 -27.89
C PHE A 110 12.90 -3.90 -29.14
N LEU A 111 11.97 -4.80 -29.50
CA LEU A 111 12.08 -5.64 -30.69
C LEU A 111 12.09 -4.83 -31.98
N ASN A 112 11.36 -3.72 -32.04
CA ASN A 112 11.38 -2.79 -33.18
C ASN A 112 12.75 -2.12 -33.34
N LYS A 113 13.39 -1.75 -32.24
CA LYS A 113 14.75 -1.17 -32.24
C LYS A 113 15.81 -2.23 -32.52
N ASN A 114 15.65 -3.43 -31.98
CA ASN A 114 16.64 -4.49 -32.04
C ASN A 114 16.79 -5.08 -33.45
N ARG A 115 15.70 -5.21 -34.23
CA ARG A 115 15.78 -5.67 -35.63
C ARG A 115 16.57 -4.74 -36.55
N GLN A 116 16.80 -3.50 -36.13
CA GLN A 116 17.58 -2.51 -36.89
C GLN A 116 19.09 -2.60 -36.56
N GLN A 117 19.48 -3.41 -35.58
CA GLN A 117 20.87 -3.54 -35.15
C GLN A 117 21.67 -4.43 -36.10
N PRO A 118 22.96 -4.12 -36.36
CA PRO A 118 23.80 -4.92 -37.25
C PRO A 118 23.96 -6.38 -36.78
N GLY A 119 23.74 -7.30 -37.72
CA GLY A 119 23.86 -8.75 -37.51
C GLY A 119 22.65 -9.39 -36.81
N VAL A 120 21.60 -8.63 -36.51
CA VAL A 120 20.34 -9.20 -36.01
C VAL A 120 19.49 -9.71 -37.16
N ILE A 121 19.08 -10.97 -37.06
CA ILE A 121 18.23 -11.67 -38.02
C ILE A 121 16.87 -11.91 -37.35
N SER A 122 15.78 -11.62 -38.06
CA SER A 122 14.41 -11.89 -37.61
C SER A 122 13.86 -13.13 -38.33
N SER A 123 13.32 -14.09 -37.57
CA SER A 123 12.65 -15.27 -38.12
C SER A 123 11.19 -14.98 -38.48
N THR A 124 10.55 -15.92 -39.19
CA THR A 124 9.11 -15.88 -39.49
C THR A 124 8.21 -15.98 -38.25
N SER A 125 8.71 -16.57 -37.15
CA SER A 125 8.02 -16.62 -35.87
C SER A 125 8.15 -15.34 -35.04
N GLY A 126 8.93 -14.35 -35.52
CA GLY A 126 9.20 -13.10 -34.80
C GLY A 126 10.36 -13.18 -33.81
N LEU A 127 11.04 -14.32 -33.70
CA LEU A 127 12.29 -14.45 -32.93
C LEU A 127 13.39 -13.62 -33.58
N GLN A 128 14.17 -12.91 -32.77
CA GLN A 128 15.34 -12.17 -33.21
C GLN A 128 16.60 -12.78 -32.61
N TYR A 129 17.59 -13.07 -33.45
CA TYR A 129 18.86 -13.65 -33.01
C TYR A 129 20.03 -13.01 -33.76
N LYS A 130 21.24 -13.17 -33.20
CA LYS A 130 22.49 -12.75 -33.83
C LYS A 130 23.49 -13.90 -33.70
N VAL A 131 24.07 -14.32 -34.82
CA VAL A 131 25.14 -15.32 -34.81
C VAL A 131 26.43 -14.62 -34.39
N ILE A 132 27.01 -15.05 -33.27
CA ILE A 132 28.30 -14.52 -32.77
C ILE A 132 29.44 -15.33 -33.38
N GLU A 133 29.33 -16.65 -33.33
CA GLU A 133 30.25 -17.59 -33.95
C GLU A 133 29.44 -18.78 -34.48
N ALA A 134 29.73 -19.22 -35.71
CA ALA A 134 29.03 -20.32 -36.35
C ALA A 134 29.78 -21.65 -36.09
N GLY A 135 29.07 -22.67 -35.62
CA GLY A 135 29.61 -24.03 -35.53
C GLY A 135 29.76 -24.70 -36.89
N ALA A 136 30.68 -25.66 -37.01
CA ALA A 136 30.96 -26.39 -38.25
C ALA A 136 30.07 -27.63 -38.50
N GLY A 137 29.15 -27.93 -37.58
CA GLY A 137 28.35 -29.16 -37.57
C GLY A 137 28.60 -30.00 -36.32
#